data_AF-A0A965V7D1-F1
#
_entry.id   AF-A0A965V7D1-F1
#
_cell.length_a   1.000
_cell.length_b   1.000
_cell.length_c   1.000
_cell.angle_alpha   90.00
_cell.angle_beta   90.00
_cell.angle_gamma   90.00
#
_symmetry.space_group_name_H-M   'P 1'
#
loop_
_entity.id
_entity.type
_entity.pdbx_description
1 polymer ?
#
loop_
_entity_poly.entity_id
_entity_poly.type
_entity_poly.pdbx_seq_one_letter_code
_entity_poly.pdbx_strand_id
1 'polypeptide(L)'
;MKRCVKCGLPETHETISFDATGVCNICRQQEFKTDKIDWVANKKVLDGLIEEHRGKYDYDCIVPFSGGKDSTWTLYYLMKE
;
A
#
# COMPACT_ATOMS: atom_id res chain seq x y z
N MET A 1 -1.56 -17.90 -25.02
CA MET A 1 -1.02 -16.92 -24.07
C MET A 1 -2.13 -15.99 -23.61
N LYS A 2 -2.59 -16.11 -22.36
CA LYS A 2 -3.61 -15.22 -21.80
C LYS A 2 -3.01 -13.87 -21.41
N ARG A 3 -3.80 -12.81 -21.50
CA ARG A 3 -3.47 -11.45 -21.07
C ARG A 3 -4.64 -10.83 -20.32
N CYS A 4 -4.35 -9.98 -19.35
CA CYS A 4 -5.38 -9.27 -18.61
C CYS A 4 -6.16 -8.34 -19.54
N VAL A 5 -7.48 -8.43 -19.53
CA VAL A 5 -8.34 -7.58 -20.37
C VAL A 5 -8.30 -6.09 -19.96
N LYS A 6 -7.85 -5.76 -18.74
CA LYS A 6 -7.73 -4.38 -18.24
C LYS A 6 -6.35 -3.75 -18.43
N CYS A 7 -5.27 -4.49 -18.13
CA CYS A 7 -3.91 -3.93 -18.13
C CYS A 7 -2.95 -4.58 -19.14
N GLY A 8 -3.39 -5.61 -19.87
CA GLY A 8 -2.57 -6.29 -20.87
C GLY A 8 -1.46 -7.19 -20.34
N LEU A 9 -1.26 -7.27 -19.01
CA LEU A 9 -0.23 -8.12 -18.40
C LEU A 9 -0.40 -9.60 -18.83
N PRO A 10 0.69 -10.27 -19.26
CA PRO A 10 0.65 -11.66 -19.70
C PRO A 10 0.59 -12.64 -18.53
N GLU A 11 0.11 -13.85 -18.78
CA GLU A 11 0.09 -14.94 -17.80
C GLU A 11 1.47 -15.42 -17.34
N THR A 12 2.54 -15.00 -18.02
CA THR A 12 3.93 -15.27 -17.64
C THR A 12 4.45 -14.30 -16.57
N HIS A 13 3.68 -13.28 -16.19
CA HIS A 13 4.06 -12.39 -15.12
C HIS A 13 4.04 -13.13 -13.78
N GLU A 14 5.06 -12.89 -12.95
CA GLU A 14 5.22 -13.60 -11.68
C GLU A 14 3.99 -13.43 -10.78
N THR A 15 3.52 -14.52 -10.16
CA THR A 15 2.36 -14.58 -9.26
C THR A 15 1.03 -14.07 -9.82
N ILE A 16 0.90 -13.92 -11.14
CA ILE A 16 -0.35 -13.44 -11.75
C ILE A 16 -1.40 -14.56 -11.77
N SER A 17 -2.64 -14.20 -11.42
CA SER A 17 -3.80 -15.08 -11.57
C SER A 17 -4.95 -14.31 -12.19
N PHE A 18 -5.80 -15.01 -12.94
CA PHE A 18 -6.93 -14.43 -13.64
C PHE A 18 -8.23 -14.97 -13.08
N ASP A 19 -9.23 -14.11 -12.98
CA ASP A 19 -10.60 -14.53 -12.70
C ASP A 19 -11.32 -15.05 -13.97
N ALA A 20 -12.57 -15.49 -13.79
CA ALA A 20 -13.41 -15.99 -14.88
C ALA A 20 -13.71 -14.94 -15.98
N THR A 21 -13.53 -13.65 -15.69
CA THR A 21 -13.72 -12.54 -16.63
C THR A 21 -12.42 -12.14 -17.34
N GLY A 22 -11.31 -12.82 -17.06
CA GLY A 22 -10.00 -12.52 -17.66
C GLY A 22 -9.29 -11.31 -17.06
N VAL A 23 -9.71 -10.84 -15.88
CA VAL A 23 -9.05 -9.73 -15.15
C VAL A 23 -8.04 -10.31 -14.16
N CYS A 24 -6.85 -9.72 -14.08
CA CYS A 24 -5.81 -10.21 -13.17
C CYS A 24 -6.01 -9.77 -11.71
N ASN A 25 -5.46 -10.54 -10.79
CA ASN A 25 -5.44 -10.28 -9.36
C ASN A 25 -4.90 -8.88 -9.00
N ILE A 26 -3.92 -8.36 -9.73
CA ILE A 26 -3.38 -7.00 -9.50
C ILE A 26 -4.44 -5.93 -9.77
N CYS A 27 -5.16 -6.02 -10.90
CA CYS A 27 -6.26 -5.11 -11.21
C CYS A 27 -7.39 -5.21 -10.18
N ARG A 28 -7.75 -6.42 -9.78
CA ARG A 28 -8.77 -6.65 -8.73
C ARG A 28 -8.36 -6.07 -7.38
N GLN A 29 -7.08 -6.19 -7.02
CA GLN A 29 -6.58 -5.60 -5.80
C GLN A 29 -6.62 -4.07 -5.85
N GLN A 30 -6.33 -3.46 -7.01
CA GLN A 30 -6.44 -2.01 -7.17
C GLN A 30 -7.89 -1.54 -7.06
N GLU A 31 -8.83 -2.22 -7.73
CA GLU A 31 -10.27 -1.94 -7.58
C GLU A 31 -10.72 -2.02 -6.12
N PHE A 32 -10.32 -3.09 -5.40
CA PHE A 32 -10.63 -3.20 -3.98
C PHE A 32 -10.04 -2.03 -3.17
N LYS A 33 -8.78 -1.67 -3.42
CA LYS A 33 -8.12 -0.55 -2.74
C LYS A 33 -8.81 0.78 -3.02
N THR A 34 -9.33 1.00 -4.22
CA THR A 34 -10.02 2.24 -4.59
C THR A 34 -11.45 2.28 -4.04
N ASP A 35 -12.18 1.16 -4.12
CA ASP A 35 -13.63 1.16 -3.88
C ASP A 35 -14.01 0.76 -2.44
N LYS A 36 -13.14 0.04 -1.73
CA LYS A 36 -13.45 -0.54 -0.42
C LYS A 36 -12.61 0.01 0.73
N ILE A 37 -11.49 0.66 0.45
CA ILE A 37 -10.64 1.23 1.49
C ILE A 37 -10.89 2.73 1.58
N ASP A 38 -11.36 3.17 2.75
CA ASP A 38 -11.44 4.59 3.08
C ASP A 38 -10.06 5.10 3.52
N TRP A 39 -9.30 5.62 2.55
CA TRP A 39 -7.97 6.18 2.81
C TRP A 39 -8.02 7.45 3.67
N VAL A 40 -9.12 8.20 3.65
CA VAL A 40 -9.28 9.41 4.46
C VAL A 40 -9.49 9.04 5.92
N ALA A 41 -10.31 8.02 6.20
CA ALA A 41 -10.48 7.49 7.55
C ALA A 41 -9.16 6.90 8.08
N ASN A 42 -8.46 6.09 7.29
CA ASN A 42 -7.16 5.52 7.67
C ASN A 42 -6.12 6.61 7.97
N LYS A 43 -6.10 7.69 7.18
CA LYS A 43 -5.22 8.84 7.42
C LYS A 43 -5.50 9.50 8.76
N LYS A 44 -6.78 9.73 9.11
CA LYS A 44 -7.15 10.29 10.42
C LYS A 44 -6.71 9.43 11.59
N VAL A 45 -6.77 8.09 11.44
CA VAL A 45 -6.28 7.17 12.47
C VAL A 45 -4.76 7.31 12.64
N LEU A 46 -4.01 7.37 11.53
CA LEU A 46 -2.57 7.59 11.58
C LEU A 46 -2.22 8.95 12.22
N ASP A 47 -2.92 10.01 11.85
CA ASP A 47 -2.68 11.36 12.39
C ASP A 47 -2.92 11.41 13.89
N GLY A 48 -3.97 10.74 14.37
CA GLY A 48 -4.22 10.59 15.80
C GLY A 48 -3.06 9.91 16.54
N LEU A 49 -2.51 8.83 15.96
CA LEU A 49 -1.36 8.12 16.54
C LEU A 49 -0.09 8.97 16.55
N ILE A 50 0.16 9.74 15.48
CA ILE A 50 1.33 10.61 15.40
C ILE A 50 1.23 11.71 16.46
N GLU A 51 0.09 12.41 16.54
CA GLU A 51 -0.11 13.48 17.51
C GLU A 51 -0.14 12.97 18.97
N GLU A 52 -0.44 11.69 19.18
CA GLU A 52 -0.31 11.04 20.48
C GLU A 52 1.15 10.97 20.97
N HIS A 53 2.13 10.93 20.07
CA HIS A 53 3.54 10.73 20.44
C HIS A 53 4.47 11.91 20.11
N ARG A 54 4.12 12.73 19.12
CA ARG A 54 4.96 13.83 18.61
C ARG A 54 5.37 14.81 19.70
N GLY A 55 6.67 15.08 19.80
CA GLY A 55 7.29 16.09 20.66
C GLY A 55 7.22 15.81 22.16
N LYS A 56 6.82 14.61 22.59
CA LYS A 56 6.66 14.29 24.02
C LYS A 56 7.94 13.78 24.69
N TYR A 57 8.88 13.26 23.90
CA TYR A 57 10.15 12.69 24.34
C TYR A 57 11.28 13.11 23.39
N ASP A 58 12.51 12.67 23.68
CA ASP A 58 13.67 12.94 22.81
C ASP A 58 13.51 12.35 21.38
N TYR A 59 12.67 11.32 21.24
CA TYR A 59 12.34 10.69 19.96
C TYR A 59 10.83 10.38 19.89
N ASP A 60 10.23 10.64 18.73
CA ASP A 60 8.78 10.43 18.51
C ASP A 60 8.43 8.96 18.22
N CYS A 61 9.29 8.26 17.47
CA CYS A 61 9.10 6.85 17.15
C CYS A 61 10.42 6.17 16.74
N ILE A 62 10.40 4.84 16.69
CA ILE A 62 11.49 4.02 16.14
C ILE A 62 10.97 3.33 14.88
N VAL A 63 11.70 3.46 13.77
CA VAL A 63 11.36 2.81 12.50
C VAL A 63 12.42 1.73 12.20
N PRO A 64 12.10 0.44 12.33
CA PRO A 64 12.99 -0.63 11.87
C PRO A 64 13.22 -0.51 10.36
N PHE A 65 14.48 -0.37 9.95
CA PHE A 65 14.84 -0.07 8.57
C PHE A 65 15.73 -1.14 7.95
N SER A 66 15.21 -1.86 6.95
CA SER A 66 15.94 -2.92 6.23
C SER A 66 16.54 -2.46 4.91
N GLY A 67 16.23 -1.24 4.45
CA GLY A 67 16.55 -0.77 3.10
C GLY A 67 15.64 -1.31 2.00
N GLY A 68 14.66 -2.15 2.33
CA GLY A 68 13.66 -2.62 1.38
C GLY A 68 12.68 -1.52 0.96
N LYS A 69 11.92 -1.77 -0.11
CA LYS A 69 10.91 -0.83 -0.62
C LYS A 69 9.92 -0.39 0.45
N ASP A 70 9.49 -1.33 1.29
CA ASP A 70 8.42 -1.10 2.27
C ASP A 70 8.94 -0.26 3.43
N SER A 71 10.08 -0.61 4.04
CA SER A 71 10.68 0.19 5.11
C SER A 71 11.11 1.59 4.62
N THR A 72 11.55 1.69 3.37
CA THR A 72 11.90 2.97 2.73
C THR A 72 10.68 3.85 2.57
N TRP A 73 9.57 3.29 2.06
CA TRP A 73 8.33 4.02 1.92
C TRP A 73 7.77 4.45 3.28
N THR A 74 7.76 3.55 4.28
CA THR A 74 7.30 3.89 5.63
C THR A 74 8.09 5.04 6.24
N LEU A 75 9.43 5.00 6.19
CA LEU A 75 10.27 6.08 6.72
C LEU A 75 10.01 7.40 5.97
N TYR A 76 10.02 7.37 4.64
CA TYR A 76 9.76 8.54 3.81
C TYR A 76 8.39 9.16 4.09
N TYR A 77 7.37 8.31 4.23
CA TYR A 77 6.00 8.73 4.46
C TYR A 77 5.86 9.39 5.83
N LEU A 78 6.38 8.76 6.90
CA LEU A 78 6.36 9.34 8.25
C LEU A 78 7.12 10.68 8.33
N MET A 79 8.23 10.83 7.60
CA MET A 79 8.98 12.11 7.53
C MET A 79 8.20 13.25 6.86
N LYS A 80 7.13 12.93 6.11
CA LYS A 80 6.28 13.93 5.45
C LYS A 80 5.03 14.30 6.26
N GLU A 81 4.72 13.55 7.30
CA GLU A 81 3.62 13.81 8.23
C GLU A 81 4.01 14.84 9.30
#